data_AF-A0A7S3ZBW6-F1
#
_entry.id   AF-A0A7S3ZBW6-F1
#
_cell.length_a   1.000
_cell.length_b   1.000
_cell.length_c   1.000
_cell.angle_alpha   90.00
_cell.angle_beta   90.00
_cell.angle_gamma   90.00
#
_symmetry.space_group_name_H-M   'P 1'
#
loop_
_entity.id
_entity.type
_entity.pdbx_description
1 polymer ?
#
loop_
_entity_poly.entity_id
_entity_poly.type
_entity_poly.pdbx_seq_one_letter_code
_entity_poly.pdbx_strand_id
1 'polypeptide(L)'
;GDLRLSAATLVFQTFLHNITPLGGQPGFNVFWLQFLGSIERYMRAPTDTTDRMAAQLTVHVTENFKNLMLVMAASGVFRKASETSGQDLLTLTWSVVDSFRPDLRQQLHGVATPRSAKRAETRTFSPSSPSPPIADGSITPQLPSHHTHAPAAGSTAEAAR
;
A
#
# COMPACT_ATOMS: atom_id res chain seq x y z
N GLY A 1 20.59 -23.64 4.10
CA GLY A 1 19.62 -23.49 3.00
C GLY A 1 18.90 -22.15 2.97
N ASP A 2 18.97 -21.33 4.02
CA ASP A 2 18.06 -20.19 4.22
C ASP A 2 18.38 -18.93 3.39
N LEU A 3 19.67 -18.62 3.17
CA LEU A 3 20.09 -17.34 2.59
C LEU A 3 19.48 -17.05 1.21
N ARG A 4 19.33 -18.06 0.34
CA ARG A 4 18.77 -17.88 -1.00
C ARG A 4 17.27 -17.53 -0.96
N LEU A 5 16.53 -18.19 -0.06
CA LEU A 5 15.11 -17.95 0.13
C LEU A 5 14.86 -16.59 0.78
N SER A 6 15.68 -16.26 1.79
CA SER A 6 15.67 -14.95 2.45
C SER A 6 16.03 -13.82 1.47
N ALA A 7 17.07 -14.00 0.64
CA ALA A 7 17.43 -13.03 -0.39
C ALA A 7 16.29 -12.83 -1.42
N ALA A 8 15.69 -13.92 -1.91
CA ALA A 8 14.54 -13.83 -2.81
C ALA A 8 13.38 -13.07 -2.16
N THR A 9 13.06 -13.37 -0.91
CA THR A 9 12.03 -12.67 -0.14
C THR A 9 12.30 -11.17 -0.07
N LEU A 10 13.52 -10.77 0.29
CA LEU A 10 13.90 -9.36 0.39
C LEU A 10 13.80 -8.64 -0.96
N VAL A 11 14.21 -9.28 -2.06
CA VAL A 11 14.07 -8.72 -3.40
C VAL A 11 12.59 -8.49 -3.72
N PHE A 12 11.74 -9.50 -3.54
CA PHE A 12 10.31 -9.37 -3.81
C PHE A 12 9.62 -8.33 -2.92
N GLN A 13 9.96 -8.27 -1.63
CA GLN A 13 9.43 -7.26 -0.72
C GLN A 13 9.84 -5.84 -1.11
N THR A 14 11.12 -5.64 -1.43
CA THR A 14 11.63 -4.36 -1.90
C THR A 14 10.93 -3.96 -3.20
N PHE A 15 10.72 -4.93 -4.08
CA PHE A 15 10.04 -4.70 -5.35
C PHE A 15 8.58 -4.32 -5.15
N LEU A 16 7.84 -5.03 -4.30
CA LEU A 16 6.46 -4.74 -3.93
C LEU A 16 6.30 -3.36 -3.31
N HIS A 17 7.22 -2.97 -2.42
CA HIS A 17 7.19 -1.66 -1.77
C HIS A 17 7.40 -0.52 -2.77
N ASN A 18 8.24 -0.75 -3.78
CA ASN A 18 8.64 0.26 -4.75
C ASN A 18 7.93 0.13 -6.10
N ILE A 19 6.97 -0.79 -6.26
CA ILE A 19 6.39 -1.08 -7.58
C ILE A 19 5.62 0.11 -8.15
N THR A 20 4.95 0.88 -7.30
CA THR A 20 4.20 2.09 -7.69
C THR A 20 5.12 3.23 -8.16
N PRO A 21 6.17 3.63 -7.41
CA PRO A 21 7.10 4.64 -7.88
C PRO A 21 7.93 4.18 -9.10
N LEU A 22 8.34 2.90 -9.14
CA LEU A 22 9.07 2.32 -10.28
C LEU A 22 8.21 2.25 -11.54
N GLY A 23 6.93 1.87 -11.40
CA GLY A 23 5.99 1.72 -12.50
C GLY A 23 5.69 2.99 -13.29
N GLY A 24 5.96 4.16 -12.69
CA GLY A 24 5.80 5.46 -13.34
C GLY A 24 7.05 5.95 -14.09
N GLN A 25 8.16 5.21 -14.06
CA GLN A 25 9.39 5.64 -14.70
C GLN A 25 9.40 5.29 -16.20
N PRO A 26 9.99 6.14 -17.07
CA PRO A 26 10.25 5.79 -18.45
C PRO A 26 11.10 4.52 -18.55
N GLY A 27 10.75 3.61 -19.46
CA GLY A 27 11.48 2.35 -19.66
C GLY A 27 11.15 1.25 -18.64
N PHE A 28 10.24 1.48 -17.68
CA PHE A 28 9.79 0.45 -16.75
C PHE A 28 9.27 -0.80 -17.47
N ASN A 29 8.61 -0.64 -18.62
CA ASN A 29 8.14 -1.75 -19.45
C ASN A 29 9.28 -2.69 -19.87
N VAL A 30 10.43 -2.15 -20.30
CA VAL A 30 11.59 -2.95 -20.73
C VAL A 30 12.15 -3.71 -19.53
N PHE A 31 12.34 -3.01 -18.42
CA PHE A 31 12.80 -3.60 -17.17
C PHE A 31 11.87 -4.71 -16.67
N TRP A 32 10.56 -4.48 -16.70
CA TRP A 32 9.55 -5.45 -16.30
C TRP A 32 9.62 -6.73 -17.14
N LEU A 33 9.76 -6.61 -18.47
CA LEU A 33 9.90 -7.78 -19.35
C LEU A 33 11.21 -8.54 -19.09
N GLN A 34 12.31 -7.85 -18.77
CA GLN A 34 13.56 -8.50 -18.33
C GLN A 34 13.40 -9.22 -16.99
N PHE A 35 12.67 -8.62 -16.05
CA PHE A 35 12.33 -9.24 -14.78
C PHE A 35 11.50 -10.52 -15.01
N LEU A 36 10.47 -10.48 -15.86
CA LEU A 36 9.69 -11.66 -16.24
C LEU A 36 10.57 -12.78 -16.80
N GLY A 37 11.52 -12.46 -17.69
CA GLY A 37 12.47 -13.44 -18.21
C GLY A 37 13.39 -14.04 -17.14
N SER A 38 13.65 -13.32 -16.05
CA SER A 38 14.36 -13.86 -14.88
C SER A 38 13.47 -14.83 -14.11
N ILE A 39 12.20 -14.46 -13.87
CA ILE A 39 11.22 -15.29 -13.17
C ILE A 39 10.92 -16.60 -13.93
N GLU A 40 10.79 -16.53 -15.24
CA GLU A 40 10.59 -17.69 -16.12
C GLU A 40 11.65 -18.77 -15.89
N ARG A 41 12.93 -18.38 -15.75
CA ARG A 41 14.04 -19.32 -15.51
C ARG A 41 13.90 -20.05 -14.18
N TYR A 42 13.41 -19.37 -13.15
CA TYR A 42 13.16 -19.99 -11.83
C TYR A 42 11.90 -20.87 -11.83
N MET A 43 10.88 -20.50 -12.59
CA MET A 43 9.62 -21.25 -12.67
C MET A 43 9.66 -22.46 -13.63
N ARG A 44 10.55 -22.44 -14.63
CA ARG A 44 10.77 -23.57 -15.56
C ARG A 44 11.75 -24.61 -14.99
N ALA A 45 12.44 -24.31 -13.89
CA ALA A 45 13.27 -25.29 -13.22
C ALA A 45 12.41 -26.50 -12.79
N PRO A 46 12.79 -27.73 -13.17
CA PRO A 46 11.99 -28.91 -12.89
C PRO A 46 11.86 -29.10 -11.37
N THR A 47 10.62 -29.17 -10.89
CA THR A 47 10.31 -29.38 -9.47
C THR A 47 10.74 -30.77 -8.97
N ASP A 48 10.99 -31.69 -9.91
CA ASP A 48 11.51 -33.05 -9.67
C ASP A 48 13.06 -33.10 -9.59
N THR A 49 13.71 -31.96 -9.32
CA THR A 49 15.13 -31.99 -8.97
C THR A 49 15.27 -32.59 -7.57
N THR A 50 16.20 -33.53 -7.39
CA THR A 50 16.59 -34.08 -6.07
C THR A 50 17.00 -32.97 -5.08
N ASP A 51 17.32 -31.78 -5.59
CA ASP A 51 17.53 -30.57 -4.81
C ASP A 51 16.21 -29.97 -4.30
N ARG A 52 15.81 -30.43 -3.09
CA ARG A 52 14.65 -29.90 -2.34
C ARG A 52 14.69 -28.38 -2.16
N MET A 53 15.87 -27.75 -2.12
CA MET A 53 15.99 -26.31 -1.95
C MET A 53 15.61 -25.57 -3.24
N ALA A 54 16.01 -26.10 -4.40
CA ALA A 54 15.62 -25.55 -5.70
C ALA A 54 14.11 -25.61 -5.88
N ALA A 55 13.50 -26.76 -5.57
CA ALA A 55 12.04 -26.93 -5.61
C ALA A 55 11.32 -25.92 -4.68
N GLN A 56 11.81 -25.74 -3.45
CA GLN A 56 11.23 -24.77 -2.50
C GLN A 56 11.38 -23.33 -3.01
N LEU A 57 12.53 -22.97 -3.60
CA LEU A 57 12.75 -21.65 -4.16
C LEU A 57 11.80 -21.38 -5.33
N THR A 58 11.57 -22.35 -6.21
CA THR A 58 10.61 -22.23 -7.32
C THR A 58 9.20 -21.97 -6.81
N VAL A 59 8.74 -22.71 -5.79
CA VAL A 59 7.42 -22.48 -5.16
C VAL A 59 7.36 -21.06 -4.57
N HIS A 60 8.40 -20.64 -3.84
CA HIS A 60 8.44 -19.33 -3.21
C HIS A 60 8.43 -18.18 -4.22
N VAL A 61 9.23 -18.27 -5.28
CA VAL A 61 9.25 -17.31 -6.38
C VAL A 61 7.90 -17.25 -7.08
N THR A 62 7.24 -18.40 -7.27
CA THR A 62 5.91 -18.49 -7.88
C THR A 62 4.86 -17.72 -7.07
N GLU A 63 4.82 -17.94 -5.76
CA GLU A 63 3.84 -17.28 -4.88
C GLU A 63 4.10 -15.77 -4.75
N ASN A 64 5.36 -15.35 -4.63
CA ASN A 64 5.68 -13.92 -4.58
C ASN A 64 5.37 -13.21 -5.91
N PHE A 65 5.59 -13.87 -7.04
CA PHE A 65 5.24 -13.32 -8.35
C PHE A 65 3.71 -13.14 -8.50
N LYS A 66 2.90 -14.08 -8.01
CA LYS A 66 1.43 -13.93 -7.98
C LYS A 66 1.01 -12.68 -7.17
N ASN A 67 1.62 -12.47 -6.01
CA ASN A 67 1.37 -11.27 -5.21
C ASN A 67 1.76 -9.98 -5.95
N LEU A 68 2.88 -10.01 -6.67
CA LEU A 68 3.33 -8.87 -7.46
C LEU A 68 2.38 -8.53 -8.61
N MET A 69 1.95 -9.53 -9.37
CA MET A 69 0.92 -9.38 -10.40
C MET A 69 -0.36 -8.77 -9.83
N LEU A 70 -0.81 -9.26 -8.68
CA LEU A 70 -2.00 -8.76 -7.99
C LEU A 70 -1.85 -7.30 -7.56
N VAL A 71 -0.73 -6.93 -6.92
CA VAL A 71 -0.47 -5.56 -6.48
C VAL A 71 -0.40 -4.61 -7.67
N MET A 72 0.30 -4.97 -8.74
CA MET A 72 0.41 -4.13 -9.93
C MET A 72 -0.93 -3.90 -10.63
N ALA A 73 -1.80 -4.93 -10.66
CA ALA A 73 -3.16 -4.80 -11.18
C ALA A 73 -4.00 -3.88 -10.28
N ALA A 74 -3.95 -4.08 -8.97
CA ALA A 74 -4.74 -3.31 -8.00
C ALA A 74 -4.31 -1.84 -7.90
N SER A 75 -3.02 -1.54 -8.01
CA SER A 75 -2.47 -0.19 -7.96
C SER A 75 -2.53 0.54 -9.32
N GLY A 76 -2.98 -0.14 -10.37
CA GLY A 76 -3.06 0.42 -11.72
C GLY A 76 -1.70 0.65 -12.40
N VAL A 77 -0.61 0.08 -11.87
CA VAL A 77 0.74 0.21 -12.43
C VAL A 77 0.79 -0.25 -13.88
N PHE A 78 0.13 -1.37 -14.22
CA PHE A 78 0.08 -1.84 -15.61
C PHE A 78 -0.49 -0.79 -16.57
N ARG A 79 -1.56 -0.11 -16.16
CA ARG A 79 -2.20 0.93 -16.98
C ARG A 79 -1.25 2.12 -17.18
N LYS A 80 -0.70 2.64 -16.09
CA LYS A 80 0.22 3.78 -16.11
C LYS A 80 1.48 3.51 -16.94
N ALA A 81 2.07 2.32 -16.78
CA ALA A 81 3.23 1.90 -17.56
C ALA A 81 2.88 1.73 -19.05
N SER A 82 1.66 1.27 -19.35
CA SER A 82 1.18 1.15 -20.73
C SER A 82 0.99 2.51 -21.39
N GLU A 83 0.40 3.48 -20.69
CA GLU A 83 0.26 4.86 -21.13
C GLU A 83 1.63 5.52 -21.41
N THR A 84 2.61 5.26 -20.54
CA THR A 84 3.96 5.84 -20.65
C THR A 84 4.76 5.24 -21.81
N SER A 85 4.60 3.94 -22.08
CA SER A 85 5.38 3.23 -23.11
C SER A 85 4.66 3.10 -24.45
N GLY A 86 3.36 3.35 -24.50
CA GLY A 86 2.52 3.12 -25.68
C GLY A 86 2.26 1.63 -25.99
N GLN A 87 2.58 0.72 -25.07
CA GLN A 87 2.43 -0.73 -25.24
C GLN A 87 1.51 -1.28 -24.16
N ASP A 88 0.62 -2.23 -24.49
CA ASP A 88 -0.21 -2.90 -23.48
C ASP A 88 0.64 -3.88 -22.66
N LEU A 89 1.17 -3.38 -21.53
CA LEU A 89 2.09 -4.12 -20.69
C LEU A 89 1.39 -5.32 -20.02
N LEU A 90 0.10 -5.21 -19.69
CA LEU A 90 -0.62 -6.31 -19.05
C LEU A 90 -0.80 -7.47 -20.03
N THR A 91 -1.21 -7.17 -21.27
CA THR A 91 -1.34 -8.18 -22.32
C THR A 91 0.02 -8.84 -22.63
N LEU A 92 1.09 -8.05 -22.78
CA LEU A 92 2.44 -8.60 -22.97
C LEU A 92 2.87 -9.50 -21.80
N THR A 93 2.57 -9.08 -20.57
CA THR A 93 2.86 -9.88 -19.37
C THR A 93 2.15 -11.23 -19.40
N TRP A 94 0.86 -11.25 -19.75
CA TRP A 94 0.12 -12.50 -19.87
C TRP A 94 0.64 -13.39 -20.99
N SER A 95 1.00 -12.84 -22.15
CA SER A 95 1.63 -13.60 -23.23
C SER A 95 2.92 -14.29 -22.78
N VAL A 96 3.74 -13.61 -21.98
CA VAL A 96 4.97 -14.20 -21.44
C VAL A 96 4.63 -15.26 -20.39
N VAL A 97 3.72 -14.99 -19.44
CA VAL A 97 3.31 -15.97 -18.42
C VAL A 97 2.72 -17.25 -19.03
N ASP A 98 1.86 -17.12 -20.04
CA ASP A 98 1.25 -18.27 -20.73
C ASP A 98 2.28 -19.15 -21.44
N SER A 99 3.43 -18.59 -21.84
CA SER A 99 4.48 -19.35 -22.53
C SER A 99 5.22 -20.35 -21.62
N PHE A 100 5.21 -20.15 -20.29
CA PHE A 100 5.92 -21.04 -19.37
C PHE A 100 5.04 -21.64 -18.27
N ARG A 101 3.98 -20.95 -17.83
CA ARG A 101 3.07 -21.40 -16.78
C ARG A 101 1.62 -20.94 -17.04
N PRO A 102 0.92 -21.53 -18.02
CA PRO A 102 -0.47 -21.18 -18.32
C PRO A 102 -1.42 -21.50 -17.15
N ASP A 103 -1.04 -22.43 -16.27
CA ASP A 103 -1.73 -22.73 -15.01
C ASP A 103 -1.75 -21.53 -14.04
N LEU A 104 -0.69 -20.72 -14.05
CA LEU A 104 -0.58 -19.53 -13.19
C LEU A 104 -1.58 -18.46 -13.60
N ARG A 105 -1.82 -18.31 -14.92
CA ARG A 105 -2.86 -17.41 -15.43
C ARG A 105 -4.22 -17.83 -14.89
N GLN A 106 -4.58 -19.11 -15.00
CA GLN A 106 -5.85 -19.65 -14.50
C GLN A 106 -6.05 -19.40 -13.00
N GLN A 107 -4.99 -19.58 -12.20
CA GLN A 107 -5.03 -19.29 -10.76
C GLN A 107 -5.27 -17.81 -10.45
N LEU A 108 -4.91 -16.89 -11.36
CA LEU A 108 -5.11 -15.45 -11.23
C LEU A 108 -6.39 -14.95 -11.92
N HIS A 109 -7.13 -15.79 -12.66
CA HIS A 109 -8.33 -15.36 -13.42
C HIS A 109 -9.45 -14.78 -12.53
N GLY A 110 -9.44 -15.00 -11.22
CA GLY A 110 -10.34 -14.34 -10.26
C GLY A 110 -9.96 -12.89 -9.89
N VAL A 111 -8.82 -12.39 -10.36
CA VAL A 111 -8.23 -11.09 -9.98
C VAL A 111 -8.54 -9.98 -10.99
N ALA A 112 -8.96 -10.33 -12.21
CA ALA A 112 -9.22 -9.36 -13.29
C ALA A 112 -10.41 -8.42 -13.00
N THR A 113 -11.20 -8.66 -11.95
CA THR A 113 -12.13 -7.67 -11.44
C THR A 113 -11.40 -6.70 -10.52
N PRO A 114 -11.21 -5.41 -10.91
CA PRO A 114 -10.66 -4.42 -10.02
C PRO A 114 -11.59 -4.27 -8.82
N ARG A 115 -11.24 -4.90 -7.71
CA ARG A 115 -11.87 -4.63 -6.43
C ARG A 115 -11.39 -3.25 -6.01
N SER A 116 -12.15 -2.24 -6.44
CA SER A 116 -12.03 -0.81 -6.18
C SER A 116 -11.07 -0.50 -5.02
N ALA A 117 -9.89 0.02 -5.37
CA ALA A 117 -8.80 0.40 -4.47
C ALA A 117 -9.18 1.60 -3.59
N LYS A 118 -10.23 1.50 -2.78
CA LYS A 118 -10.66 2.56 -1.84
C LYS A 118 -10.16 2.31 -0.40
N ARG A 119 -9.21 1.40 -0.16
CA ARG A 119 -8.78 1.04 1.20
C ARG A 119 -7.27 0.90 1.37
N ALA A 120 -6.48 1.81 0.79
CA ALA A 120 -5.06 1.89 1.09
C ALA A 120 -4.52 3.32 1.28
N GLU A 121 -5.36 4.35 1.36
CA GLU A 121 -4.95 5.73 1.66
C GLU A 121 -5.69 6.26 2.89
N THR A 122 -5.40 5.73 4.07
CA THR A 122 -5.41 6.50 5.35
C THR A 122 -4.91 5.61 6.50
N ARG A 123 -3.60 5.48 6.61
CA ARG A 123 -2.95 5.39 7.93
C ARG A 123 -1.96 6.54 8.04
N THR A 124 -2.49 7.74 7.87
CA THR A 124 -1.91 8.93 8.47
C THR A 124 -2.09 8.75 9.98
N PHE A 125 -1.01 8.48 10.69
CA PHE A 125 -0.98 8.68 12.13
C PHE A 125 -1.14 10.19 12.37
N SER A 126 -2.39 10.64 12.47
CA SER A 126 -2.73 11.94 13.06
C SER A 126 -2.89 11.72 14.56
N PRO A 127 -2.02 12.28 15.42
CA PRO A 127 -2.35 12.44 16.83
C PRO A 127 -3.44 13.52 16.90
N SER A 128 -4.68 13.10 17.16
CA SER A 128 -5.81 14.02 17.36
C SER A 128 -5.58 14.89 18.59
N SER A 129 -5.35 16.19 18.38
CA SER A 129 -5.68 17.23 19.35
C SER A 129 -7.22 17.35 19.46
N PRO A 130 -7.81 17.44 20.67
CA PRO A 130 -9.24 17.64 20.84
C PRO A 130 -9.60 19.13 20.98
N SER A 131 -10.56 19.64 20.18
CA SER A 131 -11.37 20.88 20.40
C SER A 131 -12.27 21.17 19.17
N PRO A 132 -13.38 21.95 19.21
CA PRO A 132 -13.98 22.77 20.29
C PRO A 132 -15.56 22.68 20.33
N PRO A 133 -16.37 23.76 20.54
CA PRO A 133 -17.41 23.87 21.58
C PRO A 133 -18.85 23.69 21.05
N ILE A 134 -19.81 23.40 21.94
CA ILE A 134 -21.24 23.43 21.60
C ILE A 134 -21.88 24.62 22.31
N ALA A 135 -22.32 25.59 21.50
CA ALA A 135 -23.28 26.61 21.87
C ALA A 135 -24.52 26.39 21.00
N ASP A 136 -25.68 26.20 21.61
CA ASP A 136 -26.94 26.57 20.98
C ASP A 136 -27.98 26.87 22.06
N GLY A 137 -28.70 27.98 21.88
CA GLY A 137 -29.59 28.56 22.88
C GLY A 137 -31.05 28.31 22.58
N SER A 138 -31.89 28.35 23.62
CA SER A 138 -33.20 29.04 23.57
C SER A 138 -34.01 28.92 24.86
N ILE A 139 -34.37 30.10 25.36
CA ILE A 139 -35.67 30.50 25.94
C ILE A 139 -35.94 30.19 27.43
N THR A 140 -36.00 31.30 28.18
CA THR A 140 -36.42 31.57 29.57
C THR A 140 -37.92 31.28 29.83
N PRO A 141 -38.38 31.17 31.10
CA PRO A 141 -38.98 32.36 31.77
C PRO A 141 -38.87 32.47 33.32
N GLN A 142 -38.77 33.74 33.80
CA GLN A 142 -39.25 34.37 35.07
C GLN A 142 -38.87 33.79 36.46
N LEU A 143 -38.82 34.51 37.60
CA LEU A 143 -38.64 35.90 38.11
C LEU A 143 -38.60 35.74 39.68
N PRO A 144 -38.52 36.80 40.50
CA PRO A 144 -37.35 37.34 41.21
C PRO A 144 -37.29 36.95 42.70
N SER A 145 -36.16 37.21 43.38
CA SER A 145 -36.13 37.73 44.78
C SER A 145 -34.71 37.86 45.31
N HIS A 146 -34.29 39.12 45.53
CA HIS A 146 -33.52 39.66 46.66
C HIS A 146 -32.18 38.96 47.06
N HIS A 147 -31.04 39.59 47.33
CA HIS A 147 -30.75 40.77 48.16
C HIS A 147 -29.33 41.28 47.86
N THR A 148 -29.20 42.60 47.68
CA THR A 148 -28.21 43.54 48.25
C THR A 148 -26.89 43.00 48.84
N HIS A 149 -25.73 43.48 48.35
CA HIS A 149 -24.88 44.51 48.99
C HIS A 149 -23.50 44.61 48.28
N ALA A 150 -23.16 45.79 47.77
CA ALA A 150 -21.77 46.26 47.58
C ALA A 150 -21.28 46.90 48.91
N PRO A 151 -20.12 47.57 49.06
CA PRO A 151 -18.89 47.67 48.25
C PRO A 151 -17.62 47.61 49.15
N ALA A 152 -16.50 48.17 48.64
CA ALA A 152 -15.38 48.80 49.36
C ALA A 152 -14.15 47.91 49.67
N ALA A 153 -12.90 48.39 49.70
CA ALA A 153 -12.20 49.58 49.21
C ALA A 153 -10.72 49.44 49.63
N GLY A 154 -9.82 50.20 48.97
CA GLY A 154 -8.48 50.54 49.49
C GLY A 154 -7.39 49.54 49.12
N SER A 155 -6.38 49.85 48.30
CA SER A 155 -5.33 50.89 48.38
C SER A 155 -4.20 50.56 49.38
N THR A 156 -2.99 50.97 48.99
CA THR A 156 -1.67 50.95 49.66
C THR A 156 -0.92 49.61 49.57
N ALA A 157 0.11 49.52 48.73
CA ALA A 157 1.48 50.05 48.87
C ALA A 157 2.28 49.26 49.91
N GLU A 158 3.46 48.75 49.54
CA GLU A 158 4.75 49.09 50.15
C GLU A 158 5.86 48.10 49.70
N ALA A 159 7.08 48.61 49.72
CA ALA A 159 8.30 48.12 49.10
C ALA A 159 9.12 47.18 49.99
N ALA A 160 10.27 46.76 49.43
CA ALA A 160 11.47 46.20 50.08
C ALA A 160 11.36 44.70 50.44
N ARG A 161 12.32 43.83 50.13
CA ARG A 161 13.76 43.97 49.90
C ARG A 161 14.24 42.93 48.89
#